data_AF-A0A6A4H4M8-F1
#
_entry.id   AF-A0A6A4H4M8-F1
#
_cell.length_a   1.000
_cell.length_b   1.000
_cell.length_c   1.000
_cell.angle_alpha   90.00
_cell.angle_beta   90.00
_cell.angle_gamma   90.00
#
_symmetry.space_group_name_H-M   'P 1'
#
loop_
_entity.id
_entity.type
_entity.pdbx_description
1 polymer ?
#
loop_
_entity_poly.entity_id
_entity_poly.type
_entity_poly.pdbx_seq_one_letter_code
_entity_poly.pdbx_strand_id
1 'polypeptide(L)'
;IPWPQFISVGSLKDFDEANIGYFLLSPRRPGYVSKHAKDRLRQTILLYHPDKFNSRVLPYVMKEEREMVAAGASEVTAILNSLL
;
A
#
# COMPACT_ATOMS: atom_id res chain seq x y z
N ILE A 1 5.92 -1.55 7.64
CA ILE A 1 4.56 -2.01 7.23
C ILE A 1 4.73 -2.89 6.00
N PRO A 2 4.01 -4.02 5.87
CA PRO A 2 4.08 -4.84 4.65
C PRO A 2 3.46 -4.10 3.47
N TRP A 3 3.75 -4.49 2.22
CA TRP A 3 3.00 -4.01 1.06
C TRP A 3 1.55 -4.54 1.08
N PRO A 4 0.57 -3.84 0.49
CA PRO A 4 -0.83 -4.26 0.56
C PRO A 4 -1.16 -5.32 -0.50
N GLN A 5 -0.34 -6.36 -0.62
CA GLN A 5 -0.55 -7.49 -1.53
C GLN A 5 0.05 -8.77 -0.94
N PHE A 6 -0.38 -9.93 -1.45
CA PHE A 6 0.08 -11.24 -0.96
C PHE A 6 1.43 -11.67 -1.54
N ILE A 7 1.83 -11.09 -2.67
CA ILE A 7 3.03 -11.47 -3.41
C ILE A 7 4.18 -10.55 -3.01
N SER A 8 5.37 -11.13 -2.84
CA SER A 8 6.59 -10.36 -2.59
C SER A 8 6.89 -9.43 -3.77
N VAL A 9 7.26 -8.19 -3.46
CA VAL A 9 7.63 -7.16 -4.45
C VAL A 9 9.16 -7.16 -4.53
N GLY A 10 9.71 -7.46 -5.71
CA GLY A 10 11.13 -7.26 -6.02
C GLY A 10 11.39 -5.99 -6.83
N SER A 11 10.36 -5.48 -7.52
CA SER A 11 10.42 -4.30 -8.37
C SER A 11 9.09 -3.55 -8.39
N LEU A 12 9.11 -2.30 -8.86
CA LEU A 12 7.89 -1.49 -9.00
C LEU A 12 6.84 -2.11 -9.94
N LYS A 13 7.26 -2.97 -10.87
CA LYS A 13 6.35 -3.63 -11.82
C LYS A 13 5.56 -4.78 -11.18
N ASP A 14 5.93 -5.20 -9.98
CA ASP A 14 5.26 -6.29 -9.26
C ASP A 14 4.05 -5.78 -8.45
N PHE A 15 3.83 -4.47 -8.43
CA PHE A 15 2.59 -3.89 -7.91
C PHE A 15 1.49 -4.05 -8.95
N ASP A 16 0.40 -4.67 -8.53
CA ASP A 16 -0.72 -4.99 -9.41
C ASP A 16 -2.04 -4.61 -8.75
N GLU A 17 -2.90 -3.92 -9.50
CA GLU A 17 -4.19 -3.43 -9.02
C GLU A 17 -5.09 -4.58 -8.57
N ALA A 18 -5.12 -5.69 -9.31
CA ALA A 18 -5.98 -6.83 -8.98
C ALA A 18 -5.55 -7.49 -7.66
N ASN A 19 -4.24 -7.69 -7.46
CA ASN A 19 -3.70 -8.24 -6.23
C ASN A 19 -3.89 -7.32 -5.02
N ILE A 20 -3.64 -6.01 -5.18
CA ILE A 20 -3.84 -5.01 -4.12
C ILE A 20 -5.32 -4.90 -3.75
N GLY A 21 -6.19 -4.82 -4.76
CA GLY A 21 -7.65 -4.80 -4.58
C GLY A 21 -8.14 -6.04 -3.86
N TYR A 22 -7.71 -7.24 -4.29
CA TYR A 22 -8.06 -8.49 -3.63
C TYR A 22 -7.60 -8.52 -2.16
N PHE A 23 -6.37 -8.08 -1.87
CA PHE A 23 -5.84 -8.02 -0.51
C PHE A 23 -6.60 -7.07 0.43
N LEU A 24 -7.01 -5.89 -0.07
CA LEU A 24 -7.67 -4.87 0.75
C LEU A 24 -9.16 -5.06 0.89
N LEU A 25 -9.81 -5.48 -0.20
CA LEU A 25 -11.26 -5.55 -0.31
C LEU A 25 -11.82 -6.92 0.09
N SER A 26 -10.98 -7.95 0.23
CA SER A 26 -11.41 -9.29 0.64
C SER A 26 -12.29 -9.25 1.90
N PRO A 27 -13.47 -9.88 1.86
CA PRO A 27 -14.39 -9.94 3.00
C PRO A 27 -13.85 -10.82 4.14
N ARG A 28 -12.83 -11.65 3.86
CA ARG A 28 -12.22 -12.57 4.84
C ARG A 28 -11.17 -11.91 5.71
N ARG A 29 -10.87 -10.62 5.49
CA ARG A 29 -9.82 -9.92 6.22
C ARG A 29 -10.25 -9.63 7.67
N PRO A 30 -9.52 -10.13 8.68
CA PRO A 30 -9.84 -9.86 10.07
C PRO A 30 -9.89 -8.35 10.37
N GLY A 31 -10.89 -7.92 11.15
CA GLY A 31 -11.08 -6.51 11.51
C GLY A 31 -11.74 -5.61 10.45
N TYR A 32 -12.04 -6.15 9.26
CA TYR A 32 -12.64 -5.39 8.14
C TYR A 32 -14.10 -5.76 7.84
N VAL A 33 -14.66 -6.74 8.55
CA VAL A 33 -16.05 -7.22 8.39
C VAL A 33 -17.09 -6.11 8.57
N SER A 34 -16.80 -5.10 9.41
CA SER A 34 -17.68 -3.95 9.69
C SER A 34 -17.28 -2.64 8.99
N LYS A 35 -16.22 -2.63 8.18
CA LYS A 35 -15.72 -1.41 7.51
C LYS A 35 -16.14 -1.38 6.05
N HIS A 36 -16.70 -0.25 5.60
CA HIS A 36 -16.97 -0.04 4.18
C HIS A 36 -15.69 -0.13 3.34
N ALA A 37 -15.78 -0.72 2.15
CA ALA A 37 -14.67 -0.83 1.19
C ALA A 37 -13.94 0.51 0.98
N LYS A 38 -14.70 1.58 0.81
CA LYS A 38 -14.17 2.93 0.62
C LYS A 38 -13.34 3.44 1.80
N ASP A 39 -13.76 3.15 3.03
CA ASP A 39 -13.02 3.56 4.22
C ASP A 39 -11.72 2.77 4.38
N ARG A 40 -11.72 1.49 3.98
CA ARG A 40 -10.51 0.67 3.93
C ARG A 40 -9.48 1.23 2.95
N LEU A 41 -9.93 1.64 1.76
CA LEU A 41 -9.07 2.28 0.76
C LEU A 41 -8.51 3.60 1.28
N ARG A 42 -9.34 4.51 1.79
CA ARG A 42 -8.89 5.79 2.37
C ARG A 42 -7.90 5.63 3.50
N GLN A 43 -8.16 4.72 4.44
CA GLN A 43 -7.22 4.42 5.53
C GLN A 43 -5.87 3.93 5.00
N THR A 44 -5.89 3.11 3.95
CA THR A 44 -4.68 2.57 3.34
C THR A 44 -3.92 3.65 2.57
N ILE A 45 -4.62 4.52 1.81
CA ILE A 45 -4.03 5.69 1.14
C ILE A 45 -3.27 6.55 2.16
N LEU A 46 -3.87 6.85 3.32
CA LEU A 46 -3.21 7.65 4.37
C LEU A 46 -1.94 6.98 4.94
N LEU A 47 -1.81 5.66 4.86
CA LEU A 47 -0.61 4.94 5.31
C LEU A 47 0.53 5.01 4.29
N TYR A 48 0.22 4.89 3.00
CA TYR A 48 1.23 4.88 1.93
C TYR A 48 1.47 6.25 1.28
N HIS A 49 0.62 7.24 1.58
CA HIS A 49 0.79 8.59 1.06
C HIS A 49 2.21 9.10 1.34
N PRO A 50 2.91 9.67 0.35
CA PRO A 50 4.32 10.04 0.47
C PRO A 50 4.65 10.86 1.73
N ASP A 51 3.81 11.83 2.10
CA ASP A 51 3.99 12.62 3.34
C ASP A 51 4.12 11.73 4.61
N LYS A 52 3.18 10.79 4.79
CA LYS A 52 3.15 9.92 5.98
C LYS A 52 4.16 8.80 5.87
N PHE A 53 4.32 8.22 4.69
CA PHE A 53 5.24 7.11 4.49
C PHE A 53 6.71 7.58 4.60
N ASN A 54 7.05 8.71 3.99
CA ASN A 54 8.42 9.24 3.99
C ASN A 54 8.86 9.68 5.40
N SER A 55 7.94 10.23 6.20
CA SER A 55 8.26 10.63 7.57
C SER A 55 8.32 9.46 8.55
N ARG A 56 7.51 8.40 8.35
CA ARG A 56 7.37 7.30 9.34
C ARG A 56 8.11 6.02 8.99
N VAL A 57 8.38 5.76 7.71
CA VAL A 57 8.93 4.47 7.24
C VAL A 57 10.33 4.64 6.67
N LEU A 58 10.55 5.59 5.76
CA LEU A 58 11.86 5.75 5.10
C LEU A 58 13.06 5.96 6.04
N PRO A 59 12.95 6.60 7.23
CA PRO A 59 14.09 6.70 8.15
C PRO A 59 14.64 5.33 8.59
N TYR A 60 13.80 4.30 8.59
CA TYR A 60 14.14 2.93 8.97
C TYR A 60 14.55 2.04 7.78
N VAL A 61 14.49 2.56 6.55
CA VAL A 61 14.91 1.85 5.33
C VAL A 61 16.39 2.15 5.08
N MET A 62 17.13 1.13 4.62
CA MET A 62 18.53 1.27 4.21
C MET A 62 18.66 2.38 3.17
N LYS A 63 19.71 3.20 3.28
CA LYS A 63 19.83 4.43 2.49
C LYS A 63 19.76 4.16 0.99
N GLU A 64 20.35 3.04 0.57
CA GLU A 64 20.45 2.57 -0.81
C GLU A 64 19.09 2.12 -1.37
N GLU A 65 18.14 1.73 -0.51
CA GLU A 65 16.82 1.23 -0.90
C GLU A 65 15.73 2.31 -0.78
N ARG A 66 15.99 3.42 -0.10
CA ARG A 66 14.98 4.46 0.21
C ARG A 66 14.27 4.98 -1.02
N GLU A 67 15.00 5.23 -2.10
CA GLU A 67 14.41 5.74 -3.34
C GLU A 67 13.42 4.74 -3.95
N MET A 68 13.83 3.48 -4.04
CA MET A 68 12.98 2.40 -4.57
C MET A 68 11.73 2.19 -3.69
N VAL A 69 11.90 2.20 -2.36
CA VAL A 69 10.78 2.02 -1.42
C VAL A 69 9.83 3.23 -1.45
N ALA A 70 10.35 4.45 -1.60
CA ALA A 70 9.52 5.65 -1.75
C ALA A 70 8.71 5.63 -3.05
N ALA A 71 9.33 5.19 -4.14
CA ALA A 71 8.64 5.00 -5.42
C ALA A 71 7.55 3.92 -5.29
N GLY A 72 7.81 2.82 -4.58
CA GLY A 72 6.80 1.79 -4.32
C GLY A 72 5.61 2.29 -3.52
N ALA A 73 5.84 3.12 -2.50
CA ALA A 73 4.75 3.75 -1.75
C ALA A 73 3.91 4.70 -2.62
N SER A 74 4.55 5.40 -3.56
CA SER A 74 3.87 6.28 -4.53
C SER A 74 3.03 5.47 -5.51
N GLU A 75 3.56 4.37 -6.04
CA GLU A 75 2.85 3.46 -6.95
C GLU A 75 1.62 2.84 -6.27
N VAL A 76 1.80 2.31 -5.06
CA VAL A 76 0.68 1.81 -4.23
C VAL A 76 -0.37 2.91 -4.04
N THR A 77 0.05 4.14 -3.71
CA THR A 77 -0.90 5.24 -3.53
C THR A 77 -1.67 5.56 -4.81
N ALA A 78 -1.04 5.49 -5.99
CA ALA A 78 -1.71 5.68 -7.27
C ALA A 78 -2.76 4.59 -7.53
N ILE A 79 -2.41 3.32 -7.34
CA ILE A 79 -3.32 2.17 -7.47
C ILE A 79 -4.49 2.27 -6.49
N LEU A 80 -4.24 2.67 -5.24
CA LEU A 80 -5.32 2.83 -4.27
C LEU A 80 -6.30 3.94 -4.62
N ASN A 81 -5.83 4.99 -5.30
CA ASN A 81 -6.68 6.06 -5.80
C ASN A 81 -7.49 5.62 -7.03
N SER A 82 -6.98 4.73 -7.90
CA SER A 82 -7.77 4.18 -9.02
C SER A 82 -8.92 3.29 -8.55
N LEU A 83 -8.74 2.61 -7.41
CA LEU A 83 -9.74 1.73 -6.78
C LEU A 83 -10.84 2.46 -6.00
N LEU A 84 -10.74 3.78 -5.78
CA LEU A 84 -11.60 4.57 -4.88
C LEU A 84 -12.89 5.09 -5.54
#